data_AF-A0A7V8AVC9-F1
#
_entry.id   AF-A0A7V8AVC9-F1
#
_cell.length_a   1.000
_cell.length_b   1.000
_cell.length_c   1.000
_cell.angle_alpha   90.00
_cell.angle_beta   90.00
_cell.angle_gamma   90.00
#
_symmetry.space_group_name_H-M   'P 1'
#
loop_
_entity.id
_entity.type
_entity.pdbx_description
1 polymer ?
#
loop_
_entity_poly.entity_id
_entity_poly.type
_entity_poly.pdbx_seq_one_letter_code
_entity_poly.pdbx_strand_id
1 'polypeptide(L)'
;MIQTIGTAAVLYIATAVDLLVILLIFFARAKTKKEYKDIYLGQYLGSVILILISLFLAFVLNYVPEQWILGLLGLIPIYLGIKVAIYDDCEGEKRAKKELSKKGLSKLVGTVAIVTIASCGADNIGLFVPYFVTLDIVELLTTLSVFLVLIFCLVFTAQKLSSIPGVGEIVEKLSRWIMAIIYIVLGLFIIIENETIQTILGFIF
;
A
#
# COMPACT_ATOMS: atom_id res chain seq x y z
N MET A 1 19.43 2.51 11.94
CA MET A 1 18.40 2.28 12.98
C MET A 1 17.38 3.43 13.06
N ILE A 2 17.70 4.62 13.60
CA ILE A 2 16.72 5.73 13.66
C ILE A 2 16.27 6.15 12.25
N GLN A 3 17.23 6.27 11.32
CA GLN A 3 16.93 6.56 9.91
C GLN A 3 16.06 5.45 9.29
N THR A 4 16.41 4.17 9.48
CA THR A 4 15.64 3.01 9.02
C THR A 4 14.19 3.04 9.52
N ILE A 5 13.97 3.36 10.80
CA ILE A 5 12.64 3.50 11.39
C ILE A 5 11.87 4.65 10.75
N GLY A 6 12.52 5.80 10.56
CA GLY A 6 11.94 6.97 9.91
C GLY A 6 11.53 6.66 8.47
N THR A 7 12.41 6.07 7.68
CA THR A 7 12.15 5.68 6.30
C THR A 7 11.04 4.64 6.21
N ALA A 8 11.07 3.60 7.05
CA ALA A 8 10.00 2.60 7.12
C ALA A 8 8.65 3.23 7.47
N ALA A 9 8.63 4.17 8.42
CA ALA A 9 7.40 4.86 8.79
C ALA A 9 6.84 5.70 7.64
N VAL A 10 7.69 6.49 6.98
CA VAL A 10 7.29 7.30 5.81
C VAL A 10 6.78 6.39 4.69
N LEU A 11 7.49 5.30 4.39
CA LEU A 11 7.15 4.35 3.35
C LEU A 11 5.78 3.69 3.61
N TYR A 12 5.55 3.23 4.84
CA TYR A 12 4.27 2.62 5.22
C TYR A 12 3.13 3.64 5.22
N ILE A 13 3.35 4.84 5.79
CA ILE A 13 2.33 5.90 5.81
C ILE A 13 1.92 6.26 4.38
N ALA A 14 2.89 6.35 3.47
CA ALA A 14 2.65 6.66 2.07
C ALA A 14 1.67 5.68 1.40
N THR A 15 1.74 4.39 1.73
CA THR A 15 0.82 3.36 1.19
C THR A 15 -0.43 3.11 2.05
N ALA A 16 -0.40 3.54 3.30
CA ALA A 16 -1.48 3.32 4.25
C ALA A 16 -2.68 4.25 4.04
N VAL A 17 -2.48 5.37 3.34
CA VAL A 17 -3.53 6.38 3.09
C VAL A 17 -4.74 5.77 2.37
N ASP A 18 -4.54 4.77 1.52
CA ASP A 18 -5.60 4.19 0.69
C ASP A 18 -6.36 3.10 1.43
N LEU A 19 -5.60 2.35 2.22
CA LEU A 19 -6.12 1.40 3.18
C LEU A 19 -7.01 2.10 4.21
N LEU A 20 -6.67 3.34 4.61
CA LEU A 20 -7.48 4.13 5.52
C LEU A 20 -8.90 4.33 4.97
N VAL A 21 -9.04 4.72 3.70
CA VAL A 21 -10.34 4.93 3.05
C VAL A 21 -11.16 3.64 3.00
N ILE A 22 -10.52 2.53 2.59
CA ILE A 22 -11.16 1.21 2.55
C ILE A 22 -11.65 0.81 3.95
N LEU A 23 -10.82 1.00 4.98
CA LEU A 23 -11.16 0.70 6.36
C LEU A 23 -12.31 1.57 6.88
N LEU A 24 -12.37 2.85 6.52
CA LEU A 24 -13.47 3.74 6.88
C LEU A 24 -14.81 3.20 6.35
N ILE A 25 -14.84 2.70 5.11
CA ILE A 25 -16.05 2.08 4.53
C ILE A 25 -16.47 0.83 5.32
N PHE A 26 -15.51 -0.02 5.67
CA PHE A 26 -15.78 -1.23 6.46
C PHE A 26 -16.30 -0.90 7.86
N PHE A 27 -15.64 0.01 8.59
CA PHE A 27 -16.05 0.39 9.94
C PHE A 27 -17.37 1.17 9.95
N ALA A 28 -17.67 1.98 8.93
CA ALA A 28 -18.95 2.67 8.81
C ALA A 28 -20.14 1.69 8.69
N ARG A 29 -19.92 0.47 8.20
CA ARG A 29 -20.94 -0.59 8.13
C ARG A 29 -20.96 -1.52 9.34
N ALA A 30 -19.89 -1.58 10.14
CA ALA A 30 -19.80 -2.47 11.29
C ALA A 30 -20.68 -1.97 12.44
N LYS A 31 -21.52 -2.87 13.00
CA LYS A 31 -22.44 -2.55 14.11
C LYS A 31 -22.14 -3.37 15.37
N THR A 32 -21.46 -4.50 15.26
CA THR A 32 -21.23 -5.44 16.36
C THR A 32 -19.75 -5.55 16.71
N LYS A 33 -19.44 -5.84 17.99
CA LYS A 33 -18.04 -6.06 18.44
C LYS A 33 -17.30 -7.15 17.64
N LYS A 34 -18.04 -8.14 17.12
CA LYS A 34 -17.48 -9.21 16.27
C LYS A 34 -17.00 -8.66 14.94
N GLU A 35 -17.80 -7.84 14.27
CA GLU A 35 -17.44 -7.24 12.98
C GLU A 35 -16.24 -6.30 13.09
N TYR A 36 -16.13 -5.55 14.19
CA TYR A 36 -14.92 -4.76 14.46
C TYR A 36 -13.68 -5.66 14.55
N LYS A 37 -13.75 -6.76 15.32
CA LYS A 37 -12.64 -7.73 15.39
C LYS A 37 -12.30 -8.34 14.03
N ASP A 38 -13.32 -8.65 13.23
CA ASP A 38 -13.14 -9.24 11.91
C ASP A 38 -12.44 -8.27 10.94
N ILE A 39 -12.72 -6.95 11.03
CA ILE A 39 -12.01 -5.92 10.25
C ILE A 39 -10.54 -5.84 10.66
N TYR A 40 -10.26 -5.81 11.96
CA TYR A 40 -8.89 -5.82 12.48
C TYR A 40 -8.11 -7.03 11.97
N LEU A 41 -8.69 -8.22 12.11
CA LEU A 41 -8.04 -9.46 11.70
C LEU A 41 -7.85 -9.53 10.18
N GLY A 42 -8.86 -9.12 9.41
CA GLY A 42 -8.80 -9.10 7.95
C GLY A 42 -7.73 -8.14 7.43
N GLN A 43 -7.62 -6.95 8.00
CA GLN A 43 -6.60 -5.99 7.60
C GLN A 43 -5.19 -6.44 7.98
N TYR A 44 -5.04 -7.03 9.16
CA TYR A 44 -3.75 -7.56 9.60
C TYR A 44 -3.29 -8.70 8.69
N LEU A 45 -4.19 -9.66 8.40
CA LEU A 45 -3.92 -10.74 7.46
C LEU A 45 -3.59 -10.22 6.06
N GLY A 46 -4.39 -9.30 5.52
CA GLY A 46 -4.16 -8.71 4.19
C GLY A 46 -2.80 -8.01 4.11
N SER A 47 -2.47 -7.18 5.10
CA SER A 47 -1.21 -6.44 5.14
C SER A 47 0.00 -7.36 5.31
N VAL A 48 -0.09 -8.36 6.19
CA VAL A 48 0.99 -9.34 6.38
C VAL A 48 1.22 -10.16 5.12
N ILE A 49 0.16 -10.60 4.44
CA ILE A 49 0.30 -11.32 3.15
C ILE A 49 1.00 -10.44 2.11
N LEU A 50 0.64 -9.16 2.00
CA LEU A 50 1.32 -8.24 1.08
C LEU A 50 2.79 -8.05 1.41
N ILE A 51 3.13 -7.91 2.69
CA ILE A 51 4.52 -7.81 3.15
C ILE A 51 5.29 -9.09 2.80
N LEU A 52 4.71 -10.27 3.02
CA LEU A 52 5.34 -11.54 2.69
C LEU A 52 5.54 -11.73 1.19
N ILE A 53 4.57 -11.33 0.36
CA ILE A 53 4.70 -11.34 -1.10
C ILE A 53 5.82 -10.39 -1.52
N SER A 54 5.87 -9.18 -0.94
CA SER A 54 6.92 -8.20 -1.24
C SER A 54 8.29 -8.70 -0.82
N LEU A 55 8.40 -9.36 0.34
CA LEU A 55 9.63 -9.97 0.82
C LEU A 55 10.08 -11.12 -0.09
N PHE A 56 9.15 -11.97 -0.51
CA PHE A 56 9.41 -13.05 -1.45
C PHE A 56 9.91 -12.51 -2.80
N LEU A 57 9.26 -11.48 -3.34
CA LEU A 57 9.69 -10.84 -4.58
C LEU A 57 11.04 -10.16 -4.45
N ALA A 58 11.32 -9.48 -3.32
CA ALA A 58 12.63 -8.91 -3.03
C ALA A 58 13.73 -10.00 -3.01
N PHE A 59 13.45 -11.15 -2.38
CA PHE A 59 14.38 -12.28 -2.36
C PHE A 59 14.65 -12.85 -3.76
N VAL A 60 13.59 -13.01 -4.58
CA VAL A 60 13.72 -13.48 -5.97
C VAL A 60 14.45 -12.46 -6.85
N LEU A 61 14.19 -11.16 -6.67
CA LEU A 61 14.82 -10.10 -7.45
C LEU A 61 16.28 -9.86 -7.07
N ASN A 62 16.70 -10.25 -5.86
CA ASN A 62 18.13 -10.29 -5.50
C ASN A 62 18.94 -11.21 -6.44
N TYR A 63 18.29 -12.16 -7.11
CA TYR A 63 18.90 -13.00 -8.15
C TYR A 63 18.84 -12.42 -9.57
N VAL A 64 18.16 -11.29 -9.79
CA VAL A 64 18.10 -10.64 -11.12
C VAL A 64 19.37 -9.80 -11.32
N PRO A 65 20.18 -10.06 -12.37
CA PRO A 65 21.55 -9.53 -12.44
C PRO A 65 21.69 -8.03 -12.67
N GLU A 66 20.68 -7.32 -13.18
CA GLU A 66 20.88 -5.94 -13.65
C GLU A 66 19.84 -4.93 -13.12
N GLN A 67 20.36 -3.88 -12.46
CA GLN A 67 19.57 -2.89 -11.72
C GLN A 67 18.69 -1.99 -12.61
N TRP A 68 19.03 -1.80 -13.89
CA TRP A 68 18.21 -1.00 -14.81
C TRP A 68 16.84 -1.62 -15.11
N ILE A 69 16.72 -2.96 -15.02
CA ILE A 69 15.43 -3.66 -15.18
C ILE A 69 14.50 -3.36 -13.99
N LEU A 70 15.07 -3.12 -12.80
CA LEU A 70 14.31 -2.72 -11.62
C LEU A 70 13.79 -1.29 -11.72
N GLY A 71 14.52 -0.38 -12.39
CA GLY A 71 14.03 0.99 -12.57
C GLY A 71 12.91 1.13 -13.60
N LEU A 72 12.81 0.24 -14.58
CA LEU A 72 11.63 0.15 -15.47
C LEU A 72 10.34 -0.12 -14.70
N LEU A 73 10.43 -0.73 -13.52
CA LEU A 73 9.29 -0.95 -12.63
C LEU A 73 8.68 0.38 -12.15
N GLY A 74 9.46 1.46 -12.11
CA GLY A 74 9.01 2.82 -11.75
C GLY A 74 8.03 3.44 -12.76
N LEU A 75 7.95 2.93 -13.99
CA LEU A 75 6.94 3.36 -14.97
C LEU A 75 5.52 2.95 -14.56
N ILE A 76 5.38 1.84 -13.83
CA ILE A 76 4.11 1.33 -13.34
C ILE A 76 3.47 2.32 -12.33
N PRO A 77 4.13 2.73 -11.24
CA PRO A 77 3.57 3.74 -10.33
C PRO A 77 3.39 5.10 -11.01
N ILE A 78 4.25 5.55 -11.95
CA ILE A 78 3.97 6.79 -12.70
C ILE A 78 2.64 6.70 -13.46
N TYR A 79 2.42 5.60 -14.20
CA TYR A 79 1.18 5.38 -14.92
C TYR A 79 -0.03 5.35 -13.98
N LEU A 80 0.08 4.64 -12.85
CA LEU A 80 -0.98 4.58 -11.84
C LEU A 80 -1.26 5.95 -11.24
N GLY A 81 -0.24 6.73 -10.89
CA GLY A 81 -0.39 8.07 -10.33
C GLY A 81 -1.08 9.04 -11.29
N ILE A 82 -0.70 9.01 -12.57
CA ILE A 82 -1.36 9.80 -13.63
C ILE A 82 -2.80 9.33 -13.83
N LYS A 83 -3.05 8.02 -13.87
CA LYS A 83 -4.40 7.45 -14.00
C LYS A 83 -5.30 7.89 -12.85
N VAL A 84 -4.81 7.82 -11.60
CA VAL A 84 -5.54 8.26 -10.40
C VAL A 84 -5.82 9.76 -10.44
N ALA A 85 -4.87 10.58 -10.91
CA ALA A 85 -5.04 12.02 -11.03
C ALA A 85 -6.12 12.41 -12.06
N ILE A 86 -6.24 11.68 -13.16
CA ILE A 86 -7.11 12.03 -14.30
C ILE A 86 -8.49 11.36 -14.23
N TYR A 87 -8.54 10.07 -13.87
CA TYR A 87 -9.74 9.23 -14.07
C TYR A 87 -10.53 8.92 -12.79
N ASP A 88 -10.12 9.45 -11.63
CA ASP A 88 -10.78 9.20 -10.35
C ASP A 88 -10.93 7.70 -10.06
N ASP A 89 -9.83 7.06 -9.64
CA ASP A 89 -9.77 5.60 -9.49
C ASP A 89 -10.41 5.10 -8.18
N CYS A 90 -11.73 5.27 -8.04
CA CYS A 90 -12.51 4.69 -6.93
C CYS A 90 -12.72 3.16 -7.11
N GLU A 91 -11.94 2.44 -7.94
CA GLU A 91 -12.15 1.01 -8.17
C GLU A 91 -12.03 0.18 -6.89
N GLY A 92 -11.06 0.49 -6.03
CA GLY A 92 -10.88 -0.15 -4.72
C GLY A 92 -12.10 0.05 -3.82
N GLU A 93 -12.65 1.26 -3.77
CA GLU A 93 -13.87 1.54 -3.02
C GLU A 93 -15.11 0.86 -3.61
N LYS A 94 -15.29 0.94 -4.94
CA LYS A 94 -16.39 0.29 -5.65
C LYS A 94 -16.36 -1.20 -5.37
N ARG A 95 -15.16 -1.81 -5.35
CA ARG A 95 -14.96 -3.21 -4.98
C ARG A 95 -15.29 -3.46 -3.50
N ALA A 96 -14.84 -2.61 -2.57
CA ALA A 96 -15.18 -2.72 -1.15
C ALA A 96 -16.71 -2.66 -0.93
N LYS A 97 -17.37 -1.64 -1.50
CA LYS A 97 -18.83 -1.44 -1.45
C LYS A 97 -19.58 -2.62 -2.08
N LYS A 98 -19.11 -3.16 -3.22
CA LYS A 98 -19.70 -4.30 -3.93
C LYS A 98 -19.53 -5.63 -3.19
N GLU A 99 -18.36 -5.90 -2.62
CA GLU A 99 -18.14 -7.12 -1.83
C GLU A 99 -18.95 -7.08 -0.53
N LEU A 100 -19.04 -5.91 0.12
CA LEU A 100 -19.90 -5.68 1.27
C LEU A 100 -21.39 -5.89 0.96
N SER A 101 -21.87 -5.54 -0.23
CA SER A 101 -23.26 -5.78 -0.64
C SER A 101 -23.51 -7.24 -1.04
N LYS A 102 -22.53 -7.92 -1.64
CA LYS A 102 -22.68 -9.27 -2.19
C LYS A 102 -22.49 -10.39 -1.16
N LYS A 103 -21.50 -10.27 -0.28
CA LYS A 103 -21.18 -11.31 0.73
C LYS A 103 -21.70 -11.01 2.13
N GLY A 104 -22.13 -9.76 2.38
CA GLY A 104 -22.50 -9.31 3.71
C GLY A 104 -21.34 -9.42 4.71
N LEU A 105 -21.64 -9.33 6.01
CA LEU A 105 -20.62 -9.37 7.08
C LEU A 105 -20.26 -10.81 7.55
N SER A 106 -20.77 -11.87 6.91
CA SER A 106 -20.52 -13.26 7.38
C SER A 106 -19.11 -13.80 7.08
N LYS A 107 -18.39 -13.19 6.12
CA LYS A 107 -16.98 -13.48 5.79
C LYS A 107 -16.12 -12.21 5.79
N LEU A 108 -16.34 -11.34 6.78
CA LEU A 108 -15.76 -10.00 6.79
C LEU A 108 -14.21 -10.01 6.81
N VAL A 109 -13.60 -10.93 7.57
CA VAL A 109 -12.13 -11.12 7.60
C VAL A 109 -11.56 -11.36 6.20
N GLY A 110 -12.10 -12.35 5.48
CA GLY A 110 -11.63 -12.72 4.15
C GLY A 110 -11.93 -11.66 3.11
N THR A 111 -13.08 -10.99 3.22
CA THR A 111 -13.43 -9.87 2.33
C THR A 111 -12.46 -8.70 2.50
N VAL A 112 -12.19 -8.28 3.74
CA VAL A 112 -11.25 -7.19 4.01
C VAL A 112 -9.86 -7.56 3.51
N ALA A 113 -9.35 -8.75 3.84
CA ALA A 113 -8.04 -9.21 3.36
C ALA A 113 -7.93 -9.22 1.83
N ILE A 114 -8.93 -9.76 1.13
CA ILE A 114 -8.94 -9.82 -0.34
C ILE A 114 -9.02 -8.42 -0.95
N VAL A 115 -9.83 -7.52 -0.39
CA VAL A 115 -9.94 -6.14 -0.88
C VAL A 115 -8.61 -5.40 -0.66
N THR A 116 -8.01 -5.52 0.52
CA THR A 116 -6.70 -4.96 0.84
C THR A 116 -5.62 -5.43 -0.15
N ILE A 117 -5.54 -6.74 -0.41
CA ILE A 117 -4.56 -7.31 -1.35
C ILE A 117 -4.84 -6.83 -2.78
N ALA A 118 -6.09 -6.89 -3.21
CA ALA A 118 -6.45 -6.57 -4.59
C ALA A 118 -6.37 -5.08 -4.92
N SER A 119 -6.56 -4.21 -3.92
CA SER A 119 -6.63 -2.76 -4.13
C SER A 119 -5.32 -2.03 -3.86
N CYS A 120 -4.48 -2.54 -2.96
CA CYS A 120 -3.23 -1.87 -2.57
C CYS A 120 -1.99 -2.74 -2.83
N GLY A 121 -2.17 -3.89 -3.51
CA GLY A 121 -1.08 -4.83 -3.75
C GLY A 121 -0.02 -4.27 -4.67
N ALA A 122 -0.40 -3.58 -5.74
CA ALA A 122 0.54 -2.99 -6.69
C ALA A 122 1.45 -1.96 -6.03
N ASP A 123 0.89 -1.13 -5.17
CA ASP A 123 1.58 0.01 -4.55
C ASP A 123 2.50 -0.44 -3.43
N ASN A 124 2.01 -1.34 -2.56
CA ASN A 124 2.82 -1.95 -1.52
C ASN A 124 3.97 -2.79 -2.11
N ILE A 125 3.71 -3.58 -3.16
CA ILE A 125 4.78 -4.36 -3.80
C ILE A 125 5.78 -3.42 -4.49
N GLY A 126 5.31 -2.43 -5.23
CA GLY A 126 6.17 -1.47 -5.94
C GLY A 126 7.07 -0.64 -5.02
N LEU A 127 6.64 -0.40 -3.77
CA LEU A 127 7.38 0.35 -2.76
C LEU A 127 8.26 -0.52 -1.87
N PHE A 128 7.71 -1.63 -1.38
CA PHE A 128 8.37 -2.47 -0.38
C PHE A 128 9.47 -3.32 -1.00
N VAL A 129 9.26 -3.85 -2.20
CA VAL A 129 10.24 -4.70 -2.88
C VAL A 129 11.59 -4.00 -3.07
N PRO A 130 11.68 -2.84 -3.75
CA PRO A 130 12.98 -2.19 -3.96
C PRO A 130 13.61 -1.76 -2.64
N TYR A 131 12.82 -1.34 -1.66
CA TYR A 131 13.33 -0.99 -0.34
C TYR A 131 13.89 -2.22 0.41
N PHE A 132 13.21 -3.36 0.41
CA PHE A 132 13.69 -4.56 1.11
C PHE A 132 14.97 -5.13 0.53
N VAL A 133 15.23 -4.94 -0.78
CA VAL A 133 16.47 -5.38 -1.42
C VAL A 133 17.70 -4.60 -0.92
N THR A 134 17.52 -3.35 -0.46
CA THR A 134 18.64 -2.50 -0.03
C THR A 134 19.00 -2.63 1.45
N LEU A 135 18.21 -3.36 2.25
CA LEU A 135 18.39 -3.46 3.70
C LEU A 135 19.25 -4.66 4.10
N ASP A 136 20.03 -4.50 5.16
CA ASP A 136 20.60 -5.63 5.87
C ASP A 136 19.53 -6.38 6.71
N ILE A 137 19.89 -7.54 7.28
CA ILE A 137 18.97 -8.39 8.04
C ILE A 137 18.40 -7.65 9.28
N VAL A 138 19.21 -6.84 9.96
CA VAL A 138 18.80 -6.13 11.19
C VAL A 138 17.85 -4.98 10.82
N GLU A 139 18.15 -4.26 9.75
CA GLU A 139 17.32 -3.19 9.20
C GLU A 139 16.00 -3.71 8.66
N LEU A 140 16.01 -4.86 8.00
CA LEU A 140 14.81 -5.54 7.52
C LEU A 140 13.91 -5.94 8.71
N LEU A 141 14.46 -6.61 9.72
CA LEU A 141 13.70 -6.99 10.92
C LEU A 141 13.11 -5.77 11.66
N THR A 142 13.88 -4.68 11.72
CA THR A 142 13.43 -3.41 12.28
C THR A 142 12.26 -2.84 11.47
N THR A 143 12.39 -2.82 10.15
CA THR A 143 11.36 -2.34 9.21
C THR A 143 10.06 -3.14 9.35
N LEU A 144 10.15 -4.47 9.36
CA LEU A 144 9.00 -5.36 9.53
C LEU A 144 8.30 -5.10 10.87
N SER A 145 9.07 -4.93 11.94
CA SER A 145 8.53 -4.61 13.26
C SER A 145 7.78 -3.28 13.27
N VAL A 146 8.32 -2.24 12.61
CA VAL A 146 7.66 -0.95 12.44
C VAL A 146 6.35 -1.09 11.65
N PHE A 147 6.33 -1.87 10.57
CA PHE A 147 5.11 -2.10 9.78
C PHE A 147 4.01 -2.76 10.61
N LEU A 148 4.34 -3.78 11.41
CA LEU A 148 3.35 -4.45 12.27
C LEU A 148 2.71 -3.49 13.29
N VAL A 149 3.50 -2.58 13.85
CA VAL A 149 3.00 -1.52 14.76
C VAL A 149 2.11 -0.53 14.00
N LEU A 150 2.54 -0.10 12.81
CA LEU A 150 1.80 0.87 12.02
C LEU A 150 0.49 0.31 11.45
N ILE A 151 0.42 -0.98 11.14
CA ILE A 151 -0.85 -1.65 10.79
C ILE A 151 -1.86 -1.48 11.93
N PHE A 152 -1.45 -1.69 13.18
CA PHE A 152 -2.33 -1.49 14.33
C PHE A 152 -2.77 -0.03 14.46
N CYS A 153 -1.83 0.91 14.36
CA CYS A 153 -2.13 2.35 14.39
C CYS A 153 -3.11 2.76 13.29
N LEU A 154 -2.95 2.24 12.08
CA LEU A 154 -3.81 2.49 10.94
C LEU A 154 -5.25 2.03 11.20
N VAL A 155 -5.43 0.77 11.62
CA VAL A 155 -6.77 0.22 11.89
C VAL A 155 -7.43 0.96 13.04
N PHE A 156 -6.68 1.28 14.09
CA PHE A 156 -7.20 2.06 15.21
C PHE A 156 -7.63 3.47 14.79
N THR A 157 -6.82 4.13 13.97
CA THR A 157 -7.14 5.45 13.42
C THR A 157 -8.40 5.39 12.57
N ALA A 158 -8.48 4.42 11.65
CA ALA A 158 -9.67 4.22 10.82
C ALA A 158 -10.94 4.00 11.66
N GLN A 159 -10.86 3.19 12.71
CA GLN A 159 -11.98 2.93 13.61
C GLN A 159 -12.46 4.20 14.33
N LYS A 160 -11.54 5.04 14.81
CA LYS A 160 -11.89 6.30 15.46
C LYS A 160 -12.50 7.29 14.48
N LEU A 161 -11.91 7.36 13.29
CA LEU A 161 -12.25 8.32 12.28
C LEU A 161 -13.58 7.99 11.57
N SER A 162 -13.93 6.70 11.48
CA SER A 162 -15.21 6.24 10.92
C SER A 162 -16.44 6.64 11.74
N SER A 163 -16.24 7.08 12.99
CA SER A 163 -17.34 7.53 13.86
C SER A 163 -17.77 8.98 13.55
N ILE A 164 -17.00 9.70 12.74
CA ILE A 164 -17.27 11.10 12.40
C ILE A 164 -17.97 11.16 11.03
N PRO A 165 -19.20 11.72 10.96
CA PRO A 165 -19.92 11.83 9.70
C PRO A 165 -19.18 12.74 8.71
N GLY A 166 -19.13 12.34 7.44
CA GLY A 166 -18.49 13.12 6.35
C GLY A 166 -16.97 12.96 6.23
N VAL A 167 -16.29 12.33 7.21
CA VAL A 167 -14.82 12.18 7.13
C VAL A 167 -14.41 11.20 6.03
N GLY A 168 -15.22 10.19 5.73
CA GLY A 168 -14.96 9.29 4.60
C GLY A 168 -14.77 10.04 3.28
N GLU A 169 -15.68 10.97 2.94
CA GLU A 169 -15.63 11.75 1.70
C GLU A 169 -14.44 12.73 1.67
N ILE A 170 -14.11 13.34 2.81
CA ILE A 170 -12.96 14.25 2.91
C ILE A 170 -11.65 13.47 2.72
N VAL A 171 -11.52 12.33 3.41
CA VAL A 171 -10.33 11.48 3.33
C VAL A 171 -10.22 10.89 1.93
N GLU A 172 -11.30 10.47 1.28
CA GLU A 172 -11.31 9.99 -0.11
C GLU A 172 -10.80 11.07 -1.09
N LYS A 173 -11.30 12.30 -0.97
CA LYS A 173 -10.91 13.38 -1.87
C LYS A 173 -9.45 13.80 -1.67
N LEU A 174 -8.96 13.74 -0.43
CA LEU A 174 -7.58 14.05 -0.07
C LEU A 174 -6.62 12.91 -0.44
N SER A 175 -6.98 11.66 -0.14
CA SER A 175 -6.18 10.47 -0.41
C SER A 175 -5.89 10.34 -1.90
N ARG A 176 -6.88 10.62 -2.76
CA ARG A 176 -6.69 10.61 -4.22
C ARG A 176 -5.52 11.48 -4.68
N TRP A 177 -5.46 12.73 -4.20
CA TRP A 177 -4.39 13.65 -4.58
C TRP A 177 -3.06 13.26 -3.94
N ILE A 178 -3.08 12.80 -2.69
CA ILE A 178 -1.89 12.29 -2.00
C ILE A 178 -1.30 11.09 -2.75
N MET A 179 -2.12 10.11 -3.13
CA MET A 179 -1.71 8.95 -3.92
C MET A 179 -1.08 9.36 -5.24
N ALA A 180 -1.78 10.20 -6.01
CA ALA A 180 -1.30 10.62 -7.32
C ALA A 180 0.10 11.23 -7.22
N ILE A 181 0.32 12.09 -6.22
CA ILE A 181 1.62 12.70 -5.96
C ILE A 181 2.65 11.63 -5.55
N ILE A 182 2.31 10.77 -4.58
CA ILE A 182 3.23 9.75 -4.08
C ILE A 182 3.65 8.78 -5.18
N TYR A 183 2.72 8.30 -6.00
CA TYR A 183 3.02 7.35 -7.09
C TYR A 183 3.88 7.97 -8.18
N ILE A 184 3.63 9.24 -8.55
CA ILE A 184 4.45 9.94 -9.53
C ILE A 184 5.86 10.19 -8.95
N VAL A 185 5.96 10.69 -7.72
CA VAL A 185 7.25 10.96 -7.06
C VAL A 185 8.05 9.68 -6.89
N LEU A 186 7.42 8.61 -6.42
CA LEU A 186 8.08 7.34 -6.25
C LEU A 186 8.54 6.76 -7.59
N GLY A 187 7.67 6.73 -8.60
CA GLY A 187 8.04 6.13 -9.86
C GLY A 187 9.18 6.88 -10.55
N LEU A 188 9.23 8.21 -10.41
CA LEU A 188 10.38 9.01 -10.80
C LEU A 188 11.63 8.66 -9.97
N PHE A 189 11.49 8.56 -8.65
CA PHE A 189 12.59 8.18 -7.75
C PHE A 189 13.18 6.81 -8.14
N ILE A 190 12.35 5.79 -8.35
CA ILE A 190 12.78 4.44 -8.77
C ILE A 190 13.54 4.49 -10.11
N ILE A 191 13.07 5.28 -11.08
CA ILE A 191 13.75 5.42 -12.38
C ILE A 191 15.10 6.12 -12.25
N ILE A 192 15.19 7.14 -11.38
CA ILE A 192 16.42 7.92 -11.16
C ILE A 192 17.46 7.11 -10.37
N GLU A 193 17.05 6.49 -9.27
CA GLU A 193 17.94 5.75 -8.35
C GLU A 193 18.57 4.52 -9.03
N ASN A 194 17.83 3.88 -9.94
CA ASN A 194 18.31 2.70 -10.68
C ASN A 194 19.00 3.06 -12.01
N GLU A 195 19.44 4.32 -12.18
CA GLU A 195 20.15 4.85 -13.36
C GLU A 195 19.55 4.50 -14.73
N THR A 196 18.26 4.15 -14.76
CA THR A 196 17.65 3.49 -15.91
C THR A 196 17.62 4.40 -17.13
N ILE A 197 17.46 5.70 -16.90
CA ILE A 197 17.54 6.72 -17.95
C ILE A 197 18.95 6.79 -18.54
N GLN A 198 20.00 6.71 -17.72
CA GLN A 198 21.40 6.77 -18.17
C GLN A 198 21.79 5.52 -18.96
N THR A 199 21.37 4.34 -18.51
CA THR A 199 21.61 3.07 -19.22
C THR A 199 20.88 3.01 -20.56
N ILE A 200 19.62 3.46 -20.63
CA ILE A 200 18.86 3.50 -21.89
C ILE A 200 19.46 4.53 -22.86
N LEU A 201 19.84 5.71 -22.37
CA LEU A 201 20.49 6.73 -23.21
C LEU A 201 21.85 6.25 -23.74
N GLY A 202 22.65 5.55 -22.94
CA GLY A 202 23.93 4.96 -23.38
C GLY A 202 23.80 3.73 -24.30
N PHE A 203 22.59 3.18 -24.46
CA PHE A 203 22.30 2.16 -25.47
C PHE A 203 21.86 2.76 -26.81
N ILE A 204 21.33 3.99 -26.78
CA ILE A 204 20.77 4.69 -27.94
C ILE A 204 21.78 5.64 -28.58
N PHE A 205 22.69 6.22 -27.78
CA PHE A 205 23.81 7.08 -28.21
C PHE A 205 25.15 6.38 -28.00
#